data_AF-A0A1A2WQ43-F1
#
_entry.id   AF-A0A1A2WQ43-F1
#
_cell.length_a   1.000
_cell.length_b   1.000
_cell.length_c   1.000
_cell.angle_alpha   90.00
_cell.angle_beta   90.00
_cell.angle_gamma   90.00
#
_symmetry.space_group_name_H-M   'P 1'
#
loop_
_entity.id
_entity.type
_entity.pdbx_description
1 polymer ?
#
loop_
_entity_poly.entity_id
_entity_poly.type
_entity_poly.pdbx_seq_one_letter_code
_entity_poly.pdbx_strand_id
1 'polypeptide(L)'
;MTGAITEQLRRYLRGRRERTAYIGADYDVLVAALEDFVLNGGKRLRPAFAYWGWRSVASGEPEPEVLLLFSALELLHACALVHDDVIDASSTRRGKPTAHVRFAALHRDRGWRGSPEQFGTSAAILLGDLALAWADDIVFGATLPPDARGRVQRVWADIRTEVLGGQYLDIVAENSGAESIASAMNVDTFKTACYTVARPLQLGVAAAADRPEVQEAFKEFGTDIGVAFQLRD
;
A
#
# COMPACT_ATOMS: atom_id res chain seq x y z
N MET A 1 10.25 16.59 -0.96
CA MET A 1 9.61 15.55 -0.12
C MET A 1 9.22 14.30 -0.92
N THR A 2 8.11 14.27 -1.67
CA THR A 2 7.63 13.05 -2.37
C THR A 2 8.69 12.42 -3.28
N GLY A 3 9.44 13.23 -4.04
CA GLY A 3 10.54 12.75 -4.86
C GLY A 3 11.65 12.03 -4.07
N ALA A 4 11.94 12.48 -2.84
CA ALA A 4 12.93 11.84 -1.97
C ALA A 4 12.42 10.50 -1.43
N ILE A 5 11.14 10.41 -1.08
CA ILE A 5 10.48 9.15 -0.68
C ILE A 5 10.52 8.14 -1.83
N THR A 6 10.14 8.57 -3.04
CA THR A 6 10.19 7.71 -4.24
C THR A 6 11.62 7.23 -4.54
N GLU A 7 12.63 8.06 -4.29
CA GLU A 7 14.02 7.68 -4.46
C GLU A 7 14.46 6.62 -3.45
N GLN A 8 14.05 6.70 -2.18
CA GLN A 8 14.32 5.64 -1.20
C GLN A 8 13.68 4.31 -1.61
N LEU A 9 12.43 4.36 -2.07
CA LEU A 9 11.73 3.16 -2.56
C LEU A 9 12.42 2.55 -3.78
N ARG A 10 12.86 3.39 -4.74
CA ARG A 10 13.61 2.94 -5.91
C ARG A 10 14.90 2.23 -5.51
N ARG A 11 15.67 2.79 -4.58
CA ARG A 11 16.90 2.17 -4.07
C ARG A 11 16.62 0.84 -3.38
N TYR A 12 15.58 0.80 -2.54
CA TYR A 12 15.17 -0.41 -1.86
C TYR A 12 14.79 -1.52 -2.84
N LEU A 13 13.96 -1.21 -3.84
CA LEU A 13 13.53 -2.17 -4.86
C LEU A 13 14.69 -2.71 -5.70
N ARG A 14 15.59 -1.82 -6.16
CA ARG A 14 16.83 -2.25 -6.84
C ARG A 14 17.62 -3.23 -5.98
N GLY A 15 17.84 -2.90 -4.70
CA GLY A 15 18.56 -3.78 -3.78
C GLY A 15 17.83 -5.10 -3.50
N ARG A 16 16.49 -5.11 -3.48
CA ARG A 16 15.71 -6.35 -3.35
C ARG A 16 15.86 -7.21 -4.60
N ARG A 17 15.70 -6.63 -5.79
CA ARG A 17 15.86 -7.31 -7.09
C ARG A 17 17.23 -7.96 -7.23
N GLU A 18 18.29 -7.26 -6.84
CA GLU A 18 19.65 -7.82 -6.79
C GLU A 18 19.76 -8.99 -5.81
N ARG A 19 19.23 -8.85 -4.59
CA ARG A 19 19.27 -9.89 -3.56
C ARG A 19 18.42 -11.11 -3.88
N THR A 20 17.38 -10.98 -4.69
CA THR A 20 16.50 -12.09 -5.08
C THR A 20 16.83 -12.68 -6.45
N ALA A 21 17.90 -12.19 -7.11
CA ALA A 21 18.33 -12.68 -8.42
C ALA A 21 18.63 -14.19 -8.44
N TYR A 22 19.02 -14.77 -7.30
CA TYR A 22 19.28 -16.21 -7.17
C TYR A 22 18.04 -17.10 -7.40
N ILE A 23 16.82 -16.54 -7.33
CA ILE A 23 15.57 -17.27 -7.55
C ILE A 23 15.38 -17.59 -9.05
N GLY A 24 15.92 -16.75 -9.94
CA GLY A 24 15.95 -16.99 -11.39
C GLY A 24 15.26 -15.91 -12.22
N ALA A 25 15.47 -15.98 -13.54
CA ALA A 25 15.04 -14.96 -14.49
C ALA A 25 13.52 -14.79 -14.60
N ASP A 26 12.73 -15.83 -14.35
CA ASP A 26 11.27 -15.71 -14.35
C ASP A 26 10.74 -14.94 -13.12
N TYR A 27 11.43 -15.04 -11.99
CA TYR A 27 11.11 -14.23 -10.81
C TYR A 27 11.43 -12.75 -11.03
N ASP A 28 12.48 -12.45 -11.79
CA ASP A 28 12.82 -11.07 -12.19
C ASP A 28 11.67 -10.38 -12.93
N VAL A 29 10.89 -11.12 -13.72
CA VAL A 29 9.70 -10.58 -14.42
C VAL A 29 8.63 -10.13 -13.43
N LEU A 30 8.41 -10.89 -12.35
CA LEU A 30 7.47 -10.53 -11.28
C LEU A 30 7.95 -9.27 -10.54
N VAL A 31 9.24 -9.23 -10.18
CA VAL A 31 9.84 -8.07 -9.50
C VAL A 31 9.79 -6.82 -10.38
N ALA A 32 10.11 -6.93 -11.66
CA ALA A 32 10.04 -5.82 -12.60
C ALA A 32 8.60 -5.30 -12.79
N ALA A 33 7.59 -6.19 -12.73
CA ALA A 33 6.20 -5.78 -12.72
C ALA A 33 5.84 -5.00 -11.46
N LEU A 34 6.33 -5.42 -10.28
CA LEU A 34 6.14 -4.68 -9.02
C LEU A 34 6.80 -3.30 -9.09
N GLU A 35 8.06 -3.24 -9.56
CA GLU A 35 8.82 -2.00 -9.72
C GLU A 35 8.07 -1.01 -10.62
N ASP A 36 7.59 -1.45 -11.77
CA ASP A 36 6.83 -0.62 -12.71
C ASP A 36 5.51 -0.15 -12.09
N PHE A 37 4.76 -1.05 -11.46
CA PHE A 37 3.48 -0.73 -10.81
C PHE A 37 3.64 0.34 -9.73
N VAL A 38 4.66 0.16 -8.89
CA VAL A 38 4.90 1.02 -7.74
C VAL A 38 5.54 2.32 -8.18
N LEU A 39 6.57 2.35 -9.04
CA LEU A 39 7.34 3.56 -9.33
C LEU A 39 6.67 4.48 -10.36
N ASN A 40 5.87 3.95 -11.28
CA ASN A 40 5.29 4.70 -12.39
C ASN A 40 3.81 5.09 -12.18
N GLY A 41 3.33 5.14 -10.94
CA GLY A 41 1.94 5.49 -10.64
C GLY A 41 1.72 6.25 -9.33
N GLY A 42 0.55 6.88 -9.24
CA GLY A 42 0.00 7.41 -7.99
C GLY A 42 0.44 8.83 -7.63
N LYS A 43 -0.42 9.53 -6.87
CA LYS A 43 -0.18 10.89 -6.36
C LYS A 43 0.76 10.92 -5.13
N ARG A 44 1.16 9.75 -4.62
CA ARG A 44 1.96 9.56 -3.39
C ARG A 44 1.34 10.22 -2.15
N LEU A 45 0.01 10.19 -2.05
CA LEU A 45 -0.70 10.85 -0.95
C LEU A 45 -0.39 10.21 0.40
N ARG A 46 -0.35 8.88 0.47
CA ARG A 46 -0.14 8.16 1.75
C ARG A 46 1.23 8.46 2.37
N PRO A 47 2.36 8.34 1.65
CA PRO A 47 3.65 8.76 2.20
C PRO A 47 3.73 10.26 2.48
N ALA A 48 3.02 11.10 1.72
CA ALA A 48 2.97 12.53 1.99
C ALA A 48 2.26 12.81 3.34
N PHE A 49 1.14 12.16 3.62
CA PHE A 49 0.48 12.24 4.92
C PHE A 49 1.38 11.73 6.05
N ALA A 50 2.10 10.62 5.85
CA ALA A 50 3.07 10.16 6.83
C ALA A 50 4.20 11.16 7.10
N TYR A 51 4.74 11.81 6.06
CA TYR A 51 5.69 12.89 6.26
C TYR A 51 5.09 14.06 7.05
N TRP A 52 3.88 14.50 6.72
CA TRP A 52 3.25 15.63 7.42
C TRP A 52 2.90 15.29 8.87
N GLY A 53 2.52 14.05 9.14
CA GLY A 53 2.35 13.56 10.51
C GLY A 53 3.65 13.55 11.30
N TRP A 54 4.76 13.15 10.68
CA TRP A 54 6.09 13.23 11.31
C TRP A 54 6.50 14.69 11.56
N ARG A 55 6.32 15.55 10.56
CA ARG A 55 6.71 16.96 10.58
C ARG A 55 5.93 17.80 11.60
N SER A 56 4.73 17.38 11.99
CA SER A 56 3.93 18.09 13.00
C SER A 56 4.50 18.00 14.42
N VAL A 57 5.34 17.00 14.69
CA VAL A 57 5.90 16.74 16.02
C VAL A 57 7.42 16.68 16.06
N ALA A 58 8.10 16.60 14.90
CA ALA A 58 9.55 16.57 14.79
C ALA A 58 10.14 17.90 14.30
N SER A 59 11.34 18.22 14.80
CA SER A 59 12.18 19.28 14.27
C SER A 59 13.23 18.72 13.31
N GLY A 60 13.72 19.53 12.37
CA GLY A 60 14.68 19.09 11.36
C GLY A 60 14.08 18.35 10.17
N GLU A 61 14.92 17.68 9.38
CA GLU A 61 14.53 16.85 8.24
C GLU A 61 14.58 15.36 8.62
N PRO A 62 13.69 14.52 8.08
CA PRO A 62 13.71 13.09 8.36
C PRO A 62 14.92 12.42 7.71
N GLU A 63 15.52 11.48 8.45
CA GLU A 63 16.58 10.62 7.93
C GLU A 63 16.08 9.74 6.77
N PRO A 64 16.98 9.29 5.86
CA PRO A 64 16.62 8.42 4.74
C PRO A 64 15.81 7.18 5.12
N GLU A 65 16.10 6.56 6.26
CA GLU A 65 15.40 5.39 6.78
C GLU A 65 13.94 5.69 7.15
N VAL A 66 13.67 6.90 7.66
CA VAL A 66 12.31 7.35 7.96
C VAL A 66 11.52 7.63 6.69
N LEU A 67 12.18 8.19 5.66
CA LEU A 67 11.57 8.35 4.34
C LEU A 67 11.28 6.99 3.68
N LEU A 68 12.18 6.01 3.84
CA LEU A 68 11.97 4.64 3.39
C LEU A 68 10.77 4.01 4.12
N LEU A 69 10.67 4.18 5.44
CA LEU A 69 9.51 3.73 6.23
C LEU A 69 8.20 4.25 5.66
N PHE A 70 8.10 5.55 5.34
CA PHE A 70 6.89 6.13 4.75
C PHE A 70 6.57 5.56 3.36
N SER A 71 7.60 5.17 2.61
CA SER A 71 7.43 4.56 1.29
C SER A 71 6.81 3.15 1.34
N ALA A 72 6.86 2.46 2.48
CA ALA A 72 6.21 1.15 2.66
C ALA A 72 4.70 1.21 2.37
N LEU A 73 4.07 2.37 2.62
CA LEU A 73 2.65 2.60 2.30
C LEU A 73 2.35 2.47 0.80
N GLU A 74 3.31 2.74 -0.09
CA GLU A 74 3.12 2.56 -1.54
C GLU A 74 3.18 1.08 -1.95
N LEU A 75 3.97 0.27 -1.27
CA LEU A 75 3.98 -1.18 -1.48
C LEU A 75 2.71 -1.84 -0.94
N LEU A 76 2.25 -1.42 0.24
CA LEU A 76 0.94 -1.83 0.75
C LEU A 76 -0.19 -1.40 -0.20
N HIS A 77 -0.10 -0.20 -0.78
CA HIS A 77 -1.06 0.26 -1.78
C HIS A 77 -1.00 -0.56 -3.07
N ALA A 78 0.20 -0.97 -3.50
CA ALA A 78 0.33 -1.86 -4.63
C ALA A 78 -0.32 -3.22 -4.36
N CYS A 79 -0.12 -3.81 -3.18
CA CYS A 79 -0.83 -5.02 -2.75
C CYS A 79 -2.35 -4.84 -2.87
N ALA A 80 -2.90 -3.81 -2.23
CA ALA A 80 -4.33 -3.57 -2.21
C ALA A 80 -4.90 -3.43 -3.63
N LEU A 81 -4.28 -2.62 -4.48
CA LEU A 81 -4.77 -2.39 -5.85
C LEU A 81 -4.66 -3.64 -6.75
N VAL A 82 -3.56 -4.39 -6.64
CA VAL A 82 -3.35 -5.59 -7.45
C VAL A 82 -4.37 -6.68 -7.10
N HIS A 83 -4.68 -6.84 -5.81
CA HIS A 83 -5.69 -7.79 -5.36
C HIS A 83 -7.12 -7.32 -5.66
N ASP A 84 -7.43 -6.04 -5.44
CA ASP A 84 -8.70 -5.40 -5.81
C ASP A 84 -9.00 -5.57 -7.31
N ASP A 85 -8.01 -5.35 -8.19
CA ASP A 85 -8.14 -5.59 -9.63
C ASP A 85 -8.55 -7.03 -9.97
N VAL A 86 -8.04 -8.01 -9.22
CA VAL A 86 -8.38 -9.43 -9.41
C VAL A 86 -9.78 -9.74 -8.89
N ILE A 87 -10.12 -9.23 -7.70
CA ILE A 87 -11.43 -9.43 -7.07
C ILE A 87 -12.54 -8.87 -7.97
N ASP A 88 -12.33 -7.67 -8.52
CA ASP A 88 -13.31 -6.96 -9.34
C ASP A 88 -13.27 -7.36 -10.82
N ALA A 89 -12.37 -8.28 -11.19
CA ALA A 89 -12.10 -8.66 -12.58
C ALA A 89 -11.82 -7.45 -13.51
N SER A 90 -11.15 -6.42 -12.98
CA SER A 90 -10.87 -5.17 -13.68
C SER A 90 -9.81 -5.37 -14.78
N SER A 91 -10.13 -4.96 -16.01
CA SER A 91 -9.20 -5.11 -17.15
C SER A 91 -8.13 -4.03 -17.22
N THR A 92 -8.39 -2.84 -16.68
CA THR A 92 -7.47 -1.70 -16.73
C THR A 92 -7.39 -0.95 -15.41
N ARG A 93 -6.22 -0.39 -15.12
CA ARG A 93 -5.99 0.55 -14.03
C ARG A 93 -5.06 1.67 -14.48
N ARG A 94 -5.45 2.92 -14.23
CA ARG A 94 -4.69 4.13 -14.63
C ARG A 94 -4.31 4.13 -16.12
N GLY A 95 -5.24 3.68 -16.98
CA GLY A 95 -5.06 3.60 -18.43
C GLY A 95 -4.12 2.50 -18.92
N LYS A 96 -3.66 1.60 -18.04
CA LYS A 96 -2.81 0.44 -18.37
C LYS A 96 -3.53 -0.88 -18.04
N PRO A 97 -3.16 -2.01 -18.66
CA PRO A 97 -3.66 -3.32 -18.25
C PRO A 97 -3.35 -3.61 -16.78
N THR A 98 -4.29 -4.22 -16.07
CA THR A 98 -4.07 -4.70 -14.69
C THR A 98 -3.06 -5.85 -14.67
N ALA A 99 -2.52 -6.15 -13.48
CA ALA A 99 -1.47 -7.15 -13.33
C ALA A 99 -1.86 -8.52 -13.90
N HIS A 100 -3.08 -9.00 -13.59
CA HIS A 100 -3.54 -10.30 -14.06
C HIS A 100 -3.72 -10.34 -15.59
N VAL A 101 -4.18 -9.26 -16.21
CA VAL A 101 -4.25 -9.14 -17.67
C VAL A 101 -2.86 -9.14 -18.30
N ARG A 102 -1.91 -8.39 -17.73
CA ARG A 102 -0.52 -8.33 -18.21
C ARG A 102 0.16 -9.70 -18.15
N PHE A 103 -0.02 -10.45 -17.06
CA PHE A 103 0.56 -11.78 -16.94
C PHE A 103 -0.14 -12.82 -17.83
N ALA A 104 -1.44 -12.70 -18.06
CA ALA A 104 -2.13 -13.51 -19.05
C ALA A 104 -1.59 -13.26 -20.46
N ALA A 105 -1.31 -12.01 -20.84
CA ALA A 105 -0.65 -11.69 -22.11
C ALA A 105 0.75 -12.30 -22.20
N LEU A 106 1.58 -12.17 -21.16
CA LEU A 106 2.90 -12.79 -21.10
C LEU A 106 2.86 -14.30 -21.33
N HIS A 107 1.88 -15.00 -20.73
CA HIS A 107 1.70 -16.44 -20.89
C HIS A 107 1.41 -16.81 -22.36
N ARG A 108 0.51 -16.06 -23.02
CA ARG A 108 0.20 -16.24 -24.45
C ARG A 108 1.42 -15.99 -25.33
N ASP A 109 2.15 -14.90 -25.08
CA ASP A 109 3.33 -14.52 -25.85
C ASP A 109 4.45 -15.56 -25.77
N ARG A 110 4.57 -16.24 -24.61
CA ARG A 110 5.55 -17.32 -24.41
C ARG A 110 5.07 -18.69 -24.91
N GLY A 111 3.84 -18.82 -25.40
CA GLY A 111 3.28 -20.08 -25.87
C GLY A 111 3.26 -21.16 -24.78
N TRP A 112 3.08 -20.76 -23.52
CA TRP A 112 3.04 -21.69 -22.40
C TRP A 112 1.77 -22.52 -22.40
N ARG A 113 1.84 -23.70 -21.77
CA ARG A 113 0.69 -24.62 -21.67
C ARG A 113 -0.27 -24.17 -20.57
N GLY A 114 -1.54 -24.56 -20.68
CA GLY A 114 -2.58 -24.25 -19.69
C GLY A 114 -3.34 -22.95 -19.97
N SER A 115 -4.15 -22.50 -19.01
CA SER A 115 -4.96 -21.28 -19.14
C SER A 115 -4.11 -20.01 -18.86
N PRO A 116 -4.05 -19.06 -19.81
CA PRO A 116 -3.42 -17.76 -19.59
C PRO A 116 -4.10 -16.95 -18.48
N GLU A 117 -5.44 -17.03 -18.39
CA GLU A 117 -6.23 -16.29 -17.40
C GLU A 117 -5.93 -16.77 -15.99
N GLN A 118 -5.90 -18.09 -15.78
CA GLN A 118 -5.51 -18.67 -14.49
C GLN A 118 -4.07 -18.31 -14.13
N PHE A 119 -3.14 -18.37 -15.09
CA PHE A 119 -1.76 -17.94 -14.86
C PHE A 119 -1.70 -16.47 -14.45
N GLY A 120 -2.44 -15.61 -15.13
CA GLY A 120 -2.52 -14.18 -14.85
C GLY A 120 -3.00 -13.89 -13.44
N THR A 121 -4.11 -14.50 -13.04
CA THR A 121 -4.68 -14.38 -11.69
C THR A 121 -3.70 -14.88 -10.63
N SER A 122 -3.11 -16.06 -10.81
CA SER A 122 -2.14 -16.61 -9.87
C SER A 122 -0.89 -15.72 -9.72
N ALA A 123 -0.38 -15.19 -10.82
CA ALA A 123 0.77 -14.28 -10.79
C ALA A 123 0.43 -12.94 -10.11
N ALA A 124 -0.77 -12.40 -10.32
CA ALA A 124 -1.21 -11.17 -9.68
C ALA A 124 -1.40 -11.33 -8.16
N ILE A 125 -1.96 -12.46 -7.71
CA ILE A 125 -2.06 -12.77 -6.26
C ILE A 125 -0.67 -12.75 -5.62
N LEU A 126 0.27 -13.49 -6.20
CA LEU A 126 1.65 -13.55 -5.70
C LEU A 126 2.38 -12.20 -5.79
N LEU A 127 2.08 -11.39 -6.80
CA LEU A 127 2.63 -10.02 -6.93
C LEU A 127 2.17 -9.14 -5.76
N GLY A 128 0.88 -9.20 -5.41
CA GLY A 128 0.33 -8.44 -4.28
C GLY A 128 0.90 -8.93 -2.95
N ASP A 129 0.99 -10.25 -2.75
CA ASP A 129 1.60 -10.84 -1.55
C ASP A 129 3.06 -10.43 -1.38
N LEU A 130 3.81 -10.41 -2.49
CA LEU A 130 5.19 -9.95 -2.51
C LEU A 130 5.29 -8.47 -2.12
N ALA A 131 4.38 -7.63 -2.62
CA ALA A 131 4.34 -6.21 -2.29
C ALA A 131 4.10 -6.01 -0.78
N LEU A 132 3.14 -6.74 -0.19
CA LEU A 132 2.87 -6.69 1.25
C LEU A 132 4.07 -7.17 2.06
N ALA A 133 4.66 -8.31 1.70
CA ALA A 133 5.85 -8.83 2.39
C ALA A 133 7.02 -7.84 2.35
N TRP A 134 7.23 -7.15 1.23
CA TRP A 134 8.29 -6.16 1.11
C TRP A 134 7.97 -4.85 1.83
N ALA A 135 6.70 -4.48 1.97
CA ALA A 135 6.28 -3.38 2.83
C ALA A 135 6.57 -3.69 4.30
N ASP A 136 6.24 -4.90 4.74
CA ASP A 136 6.55 -5.39 6.09
C ASP A 136 8.06 -5.42 6.36
N ASP A 137 8.86 -5.92 5.41
CA ASP A 137 10.33 -5.93 5.52
C ASP A 137 10.89 -4.52 5.75
N ILE A 138 10.34 -3.48 5.09
CA ILE A 138 10.72 -2.08 5.34
C ILE A 138 10.37 -1.67 6.77
N VAL A 139 9.15 -1.94 7.21
CA VAL A 139 8.66 -1.48 8.53
C VAL A 139 9.40 -2.18 9.67
N PHE A 140 9.61 -3.49 9.58
CA PHE A 140 10.31 -4.27 10.60
C PHE A 140 11.83 -4.06 10.56
N GLY A 141 12.39 -3.85 9.36
CA GLY A 141 13.80 -3.53 9.15
C GLY A 141 14.17 -2.08 9.48
N ALA A 142 13.21 -1.19 9.71
CA ALA A 142 13.47 0.20 10.05
C ALA A 142 14.31 0.31 11.33
N THR A 143 15.41 1.08 11.27
CA THR A 143 16.25 1.37 12.44
C THR A 143 15.66 2.57 13.17
N LEU A 144 14.84 2.27 14.19
CA LEU A 144 14.18 3.26 15.03
C LEU A 144 14.59 3.07 16.50
N PRO A 145 14.55 4.14 17.32
CA PRO A 145 14.59 4.02 18.77
C PRO A 145 13.59 2.96 19.28
N PRO A 146 13.91 2.18 20.32
CA PRO A 146 13.06 1.07 20.77
C PRO A 146 11.62 1.47 21.10
N ASP A 147 11.41 2.67 21.66
CA ASP A 147 10.10 3.23 21.96
C ASP A 147 9.32 3.56 20.67
N ALA A 148 9.97 4.15 19.66
CA ALA A 148 9.38 4.45 18.36
C ALA A 148 9.01 3.18 17.59
N ARG A 149 9.84 2.14 17.65
CA ARG A 149 9.57 0.84 17.02
C ARG A 149 8.23 0.25 17.46
N GLY A 150 7.96 0.23 18.76
CA GLY A 150 6.70 -0.30 19.30
C GLY A 150 5.47 0.53 18.90
N ARG A 151 5.61 1.85 18.77
CA ARG A 151 4.52 2.71 18.27
C ARG A 151 4.24 2.46 16.79
N VAL A 152 5.29 2.42 15.95
CA VAL A 152 5.19 2.18 14.51
C VAL A 152 4.57 0.81 14.22
N GLN A 153 5.00 -0.23 14.91
CA GLN A 153 4.45 -1.58 14.73
C GLN A 153 2.95 -1.67 15.04
N ARG A 154 2.48 -0.98 16.09
CA ARG A 154 1.05 -0.92 16.42
C ARG A 154 0.25 -0.23 15.32
N VAL A 155 0.67 0.95 14.89
CA VAL A 155 -0.01 1.68 13.80
C VAL A 155 0.02 0.87 12.49
N TRP A 156 1.13 0.20 12.17
CA TRP A 156 1.23 -0.65 10.99
C TRP A 156 0.31 -1.86 11.03
N ALA A 157 0.15 -2.50 12.19
CA ALA A 157 -0.79 -3.60 12.38
C ALA A 157 -2.24 -3.13 12.17
N ASP A 158 -2.59 -1.96 12.71
CA ASP A 158 -3.90 -1.36 12.53
C ASP A 158 -4.18 -1.05 11.05
N ILE A 159 -3.24 -0.40 10.36
CA ILE A 159 -3.36 -0.07 8.92
C ILE A 159 -3.74 -1.32 8.11
N ARG A 160 -2.98 -2.41 8.28
CA ARG A 160 -3.19 -3.64 7.51
C ARG A 160 -4.52 -4.31 7.86
N THR A 161 -4.90 -4.31 9.14
CA THR A 161 -6.16 -4.91 9.58
C THR A 161 -7.36 -4.13 9.02
N GLU A 162 -7.32 -2.80 9.10
CA GLU A 162 -8.40 -1.93 8.66
C GLU A 162 -8.59 -1.94 7.15
N VAL A 163 -7.51 -1.90 6.36
CA VAL A 163 -7.64 -1.92 4.90
C VAL A 163 -8.18 -3.27 4.39
N LEU A 164 -7.74 -4.38 4.96
CA LEU A 164 -8.23 -5.71 4.61
C LEU A 164 -9.69 -5.90 5.06
N GLY A 165 -10.01 -5.45 6.27
CA GLY A 165 -11.39 -5.46 6.79
C GLY A 165 -12.32 -4.61 5.93
N GLY A 166 -11.88 -3.41 5.53
CA GLY A 166 -12.61 -2.53 4.64
C GLY A 166 -12.87 -3.16 3.27
N GLN A 167 -11.85 -3.78 2.66
CA GLN A 167 -12.02 -4.52 1.40
C GLN A 167 -13.03 -5.66 1.53
N TYR A 168 -12.98 -6.43 2.62
CA TYR A 168 -13.93 -7.51 2.84
C TYR A 168 -15.37 -7.00 3.02
N LEU A 169 -15.56 -5.91 3.76
CA LEU A 169 -16.87 -5.28 3.93
C LEU A 169 -17.44 -4.77 2.60
N ASP A 170 -16.59 -4.28 1.71
CA ASP A 170 -16.97 -3.85 0.36
C ASP A 170 -17.52 -5.03 -0.45
N ILE A 171 -16.78 -6.15 -0.49
CA ILE A 171 -17.23 -7.39 -1.13
C ILE A 171 -18.57 -7.86 -0.54
N VAL A 172 -18.73 -7.81 0.79
CA VAL A 172 -19.99 -8.17 1.44
C VAL A 172 -21.11 -7.23 1.01
N ALA A 173 -20.87 -5.92 0.94
CA ALA A 173 -21.88 -4.94 0.52
C ALA A 173 -22.36 -5.21 -0.91
N GLU A 174 -21.43 -5.43 -1.85
CA GLU A 174 -21.74 -5.74 -3.25
C GLU A 174 -22.55 -7.04 -3.40
N ASN A 175 -22.24 -8.06 -2.59
CA ASN A 175 -22.85 -9.39 -2.74
C ASN A 175 -24.12 -9.58 -1.88
N SER A 176 -24.30 -8.82 -0.81
CA SER A 176 -25.46 -8.95 0.10
C SER A 176 -26.70 -8.19 -0.37
N GLY A 177 -26.55 -7.24 -1.32
CA GLY A 177 -27.64 -6.36 -1.75
C GLY A 177 -28.10 -5.38 -0.67
N ALA A 178 -27.29 -5.15 0.37
CA ALA A 178 -27.62 -4.23 1.44
C ALA A 178 -27.41 -2.76 1.01
N GLU A 179 -28.48 -1.97 0.94
CA GLU A 179 -28.45 -0.57 0.48
C GLU A 179 -28.26 0.46 1.63
N SER A 180 -27.78 0.04 2.79
CA SER A 180 -27.71 0.94 3.94
C SER A 180 -26.56 1.95 3.79
N ILE A 181 -26.88 3.25 3.92
CA ILE A 181 -25.89 4.33 3.96
C ILE A 181 -24.83 4.06 5.04
N ALA A 182 -25.25 3.54 6.19
CA ALA A 182 -24.33 3.20 7.28
C ALA A 182 -23.27 2.16 6.86
N SER A 183 -23.64 1.15 6.06
CA SER A 183 -22.69 0.14 5.56
C SER A 183 -21.71 0.76 4.56
N ALA A 184 -22.21 1.57 3.61
CA ALA A 184 -21.36 2.26 2.65
C ALA A 184 -20.35 3.20 3.35
N MET A 185 -20.82 3.99 4.32
CA MET A 185 -19.94 4.87 5.11
C MET A 185 -18.90 4.09 5.92
N ASN A 186 -19.23 2.88 6.39
CA ASN A 186 -18.29 2.03 7.12
C ASN A 186 -17.19 1.49 6.17
N VAL A 187 -17.55 1.12 4.95
CA VAL A 187 -16.59 0.78 3.88
C VAL A 187 -15.70 1.97 3.59
N ASP A 188 -16.27 3.16 3.33
CA ASP A 188 -15.50 4.37 3.02
C ASP A 188 -14.52 4.73 4.14
N THR A 189 -14.95 4.58 5.39
CA THR A 189 -14.14 4.84 6.58
C THR A 189 -12.91 3.93 6.61
N PHE A 190 -13.10 2.61 6.51
CA PHE A 190 -11.99 1.66 6.70
C PHE A 190 -11.19 1.39 5.43
N LYS A 191 -11.85 1.17 4.28
CA LYS A 191 -11.20 0.92 2.98
C LYS A 191 -10.40 2.13 2.52
N THR A 192 -10.91 3.34 2.77
CA THR A 192 -10.29 4.57 2.25
C THR A 192 -9.82 5.54 3.33
N ALA A 193 -10.67 5.99 4.24
CA ALA A 193 -10.34 7.14 5.09
C ALA A 193 -9.19 6.86 6.07
N CYS A 194 -9.34 5.81 6.88
CA CYS A 194 -8.34 5.30 7.82
C CYS A 194 -7.04 4.99 7.08
N TYR A 195 -7.14 4.21 6.01
CA TYR A 195 -6.01 3.72 5.24
C TYR A 195 -5.25 4.82 4.47
N THR A 196 -5.93 5.83 3.96
CA THR A 196 -5.35 6.83 3.05
C THR A 196 -4.83 8.07 3.76
N VAL A 197 -5.46 8.47 4.86
CA VAL A 197 -5.18 9.75 5.52
C VAL A 197 -4.83 9.58 7.00
N ALA A 198 -5.77 9.10 7.82
CA ALA A 198 -5.59 9.07 9.28
C ALA A 198 -4.40 8.22 9.70
N ARG A 199 -4.35 6.95 9.27
CA ARG A 199 -3.28 6.05 9.69
C ARG A 199 -1.91 6.43 9.14
N PRO A 200 -1.76 6.91 7.89
CA PRO A 200 -0.51 7.49 7.44
C PRO A 200 -0.03 8.66 8.31
N LEU A 201 -0.89 9.63 8.66
CA LEU A 201 -0.54 10.72 9.58
C LEU A 201 -0.04 10.16 10.93
N GLN A 202 -0.77 9.20 11.49
CA GLN A 202 -0.44 8.56 12.76
C GLN A 202 0.89 7.78 12.71
N LEU A 203 1.21 7.15 11.57
CA LEU A 203 2.47 6.45 11.34
C LEU A 203 3.65 7.42 11.39
N GLY A 204 3.48 8.60 10.79
CA GLY A 204 4.43 9.70 10.85
C GLY A 204 4.73 10.15 12.28
N VAL A 205 3.68 10.43 13.05
CA VAL A 205 3.79 10.82 14.47
C VAL A 205 4.47 9.71 15.27
N ALA A 206 4.06 8.45 15.07
CA ALA A 206 4.60 7.30 15.79
C ALA A 206 6.11 7.14 15.60
N ALA A 207 6.60 7.37 14.37
CA ALA A 207 8.01 7.33 14.03
C ALA A 207 8.82 8.49 14.66
N ALA A 208 8.19 9.64 14.90
CA ALA A 208 8.84 10.83 15.45
C ALA A 208 8.85 10.89 16.98
N ALA A 209 7.70 10.71 17.62
CA ALA A 209 7.53 11.02 19.04
C ALA A 209 6.32 10.30 19.66
N ASP A 210 6.30 10.21 20.99
CA ASP A 210 5.11 9.76 21.74
C ASP A 210 4.20 10.96 22.03
N ARG A 211 3.18 11.16 21.18
CA ARG A 211 2.26 12.31 21.21
C ARG A 211 0.81 11.83 21.06
N PRO A 212 0.23 11.15 22.07
CA PRO A 212 -1.10 10.55 21.98
C PRO A 212 -2.22 11.55 21.64
N GLU A 213 -2.10 12.79 22.08
CA GLU A 213 -3.05 13.86 21.76
C GLU A 213 -3.03 14.25 20.27
N VAL A 214 -1.85 14.18 19.63
CA VAL A 214 -1.72 14.42 18.18
C VAL A 214 -2.22 13.19 17.40
N GLN A 215 -2.01 11.99 17.93
CA GLN A 215 -2.53 10.75 17.35
C GLN A 215 -4.06 10.77 17.27
N GLU A 216 -4.74 11.20 18.34
CA GLU A 216 -6.21 11.28 18.35
C GLU A 216 -6.72 12.41 17.44
N ALA A 217 -6.08 13.59 17.48
CA ALA A 217 -6.44 14.68 16.57
C ALA A 217 -6.34 14.29 15.09
N PHE A 218 -5.30 13.53 14.71
CA PHE A 218 -5.16 13.01 13.34
C PHE A 218 -6.09 11.86 13.00
N LYS A 219 -6.59 11.12 13.99
CA LYS A 219 -7.65 10.14 13.77
C LYS A 219 -8.94 10.83 13.35
N GLU A 220 -9.37 11.83 14.11
CA GLU A 220 -10.59 12.62 13.80
C GLU A 220 -10.44 13.33 12.45
N PHE A 221 -9.40 14.16 12.32
CA PHE A 221 -9.13 14.90 11.09
C PHE A 221 -9.01 14.00 9.85
N GLY A 222 -8.25 12.91 9.98
CA GLY A 222 -7.99 12.01 8.85
C GLY A 222 -9.22 11.18 8.46
N THR A 223 -10.10 10.87 9.39
CA THR A 223 -11.37 10.19 9.09
C THR A 223 -12.29 11.11 8.29
N ASP A 224 -12.48 12.35 8.76
CA ASP A 224 -13.36 13.32 8.09
C ASP A 224 -12.88 13.64 6.66
N ILE A 225 -11.59 13.96 6.51
CA ILE A 225 -11.00 14.27 5.20
C ILE A 225 -10.95 13.04 4.30
N GLY A 226 -10.69 11.86 4.88
CA GLY A 226 -10.61 10.62 4.13
C GLY A 226 -11.96 10.18 3.57
N VAL A 227 -13.05 10.34 4.31
CA VAL A 227 -14.41 10.12 3.83
C VAL A 227 -14.76 11.12 2.73
N ALA A 228 -14.47 12.41 2.95
CA ALA A 228 -14.70 13.43 1.92
C ALA A 228 -13.88 13.17 0.64
N PHE A 229 -12.68 12.60 0.76
CA PHE A 229 -11.87 12.17 -0.38
C PHE A 229 -12.56 11.05 -1.16
N GLN A 230 -13.08 10.03 -0.47
CA GLN A 230 -13.75 8.89 -1.10
C GLN A 230 -15.04 9.30 -1.81
N LEU A 231 -15.86 10.17 -1.20
CA LEU A 231 -17.10 10.66 -1.80
C LEU A 231 -16.91 11.50 -3.07
N ARG A 232 -15.69 12.00 -3.32
CA ARG A 232 -15.34 12.77 -4.51
C ARG A 232 -14.77 11.90 -5.63
N ASP A 233 -14.06 10.82 -5.26
CA ASP A 233 -13.38 9.92 -6.22
C ASP A 233 -14.42 9.10 -7.00
#